data_AF-A0A417V939-F1
#
_entry.id   AF-A0A417V939-F1
#
_cell.length_a   1.000
_cell.length_b   1.000
_cell.length_c   1.000
_cell.angle_alpha   90.00
_cell.angle_beta   90.00
_cell.angle_gamma   90.00
#
_symmetry.space_group_name_H-M   'P 1'
#
loop_
_entity.id
_entity.type
_entity.pdbx_description
1 polymer ?
#
loop_
_entity_poly.entity_id
_entity_poly.type
_entity_poly.pdbx_seq_one_letter_code
_entity_poly.pdbx_strand_id
1 'polypeptide(L)'
;MGKNLKKVIFSVLLLAAVIIVSPKDAKAAGKVWMAGFNDNSITIQWTPQSLNGYRVDGYYLEKIGTQEMIWQGSADTTQVTVQATKGYSGYIRLGYRLTSLATGKTYNWSVDSVYVNTTPADVAKNNFGITAAYANIKKVAFKVNKPEMATGVQLEVYNAKNKRVLSKTSTSMGYESMNVSKDMAYKYRARYYYTNRSNNQTYYGRWSNYRYFAMPSISGKTTNKKKGIKVVLKKGTGIKQYTVSVSKNSKSGFKKVKTVKVSKKKSYSFQITKNGKKKLKKGTYYVQVAPKVKFGNKTYSSDVSTVASAYVYK
;
A
#
# COMPACT_ATOMS: atom_id res chain seq x y z
N MET A 1 -31.00 35.74 34.84
CA MET A 1 -29.53 35.71 35.09
C MET A 1 -29.21 34.48 35.91
N GLY A 2 -28.50 33.52 35.32
CA GLY A 2 -28.11 32.26 35.98
C GLY A 2 -27.09 31.56 35.09
N LYS A 3 -25.83 31.96 35.24
CA LYS A 3 -24.67 31.52 34.45
C LYS A 3 -23.97 30.36 35.19
N ASN A 4 -23.48 29.39 34.40
CA ASN A 4 -22.35 28.48 34.69
C ASN A 4 -22.63 27.38 35.74
N LEU A 5 -22.21 26.12 35.59
CA LEU A 5 -20.93 25.60 35.09
C LEU A 5 -21.13 24.15 34.60
N LYS A 6 -20.66 23.83 33.40
CA LYS A 6 -20.66 22.46 32.84
C LYS A 6 -19.63 21.59 33.57
N LYS A 7 -20.07 20.56 34.30
CA LYS A 7 -19.20 19.44 34.69
C LYS A 7 -19.03 18.54 33.46
N VAL A 8 -17.94 18.72 32.73
CA VAL A 8 -17.48 17.76 31.73
C VAL A 8 -16.77 16.64 32.48
N ILE A 9 -17.50 15.56 32.77
CA ILE A 9 -16.89 14.32 33.24
C ILE A 9 -16.25 13.65 32.02
N PHE A 10 -14.92 13.62 32.00
CA PHE A 10 -14.15 12.82 31.05
C PHE A 10 -14.46 11.35 31.34
N SER A 11 -15.41 10.79 30.58
CA SER A 11 -15.66 9.35 30.53
C SER A 11 -14.42 8.68 29.95
N VAL A 12 -13.61 8.09 30.83
CA VAL A 12 -12.54 7.15 30.49
C VAL A 12 -13.15 6.05 29.62
N LEU A 13 -12.74 6.00 28.35
CA LEU A 13 -13.13 4.95 27.43
C LEU A 13 -12.50 3.63 27.93
N LEU A 14 -13.31 2.81 28.59
CA LEU A 14 -12.98 1.43 28.88
C LEU A 14 -12.88 0.69 27.52
N LEU A 15 -11.67 0.49 27.00
CA LEU A 15 -11.46 -0.44 25.88
C LEU A 15 -11.58 -1.86 26.44
N ALA A 16 -12.83 -2.33 26.52
CA ALA A 16 -13.13 -3.73 26.75
C ALA A 16 -12.56 -4.59 25.61
N ALA A 17 -11.97 -5.71 26.01
CA ALA A 17 -11.18 -6.64 25.24
C ALA A 17 -11.76 -6.99 23.86
N VAL A 18 -10.94 -6.87 22.82
CA VAL A 18 -11.15 -7.61 21.57
C VAL A 18 -10.80 -9.07 21.85
N ILE A 19 -11.80 -9.95 21.81
CA ILE A 19 -11.59 -11.40 21.78
C ILE A 19 -10.91 -11.72 20.45
N ILE A 20 -9.60 -11.96 20.49
CA ILE A 20 -8.88 -12.58 19.38
C ILE A 20 -8.98 -14.08 19.60
N VAL A 21 -9.78 -14.75 18.77
CA VAL A 21 -9.85 -16.21 18.76
C VAL A 21 -8.51 -16.74 18.22
N SER A 22 -7.73 -17.39 19.09
CA SER A 22 -6.50 -18.10 18.72
C SER A 22 -6.80 -19.17 17.66
N PRO A 23 -5.93 -19.42 16.67
CA PRO A 23 -6.12 -20.51 15.72
C PRO A 23 -6.19 -21.86 16.45
N LYS A 24 -7.14 -22.69 16.01
CA LYS A 24 -7.65 -23.92 16.64
C LYS A 24 -6.67 -25.11 16.66
N ASP A 25 -5.38 -24.86 16.51
CA ASP A 25 -4.35 -25.90 16.56
C ASP A 25 -3.26 -25.45 17.52
N ALA A 26 -3.29 -26.00 18.74
CA ALA A 26 -2.29 -25.78 19.78
C ALA A 26 -0.93 -26.32 19.30
N LYS A 27 -0.15 -25.48 18.63
CA LYS A 27 1.29 -25.69 18.50
C LYS A 27 1.91 -25.44 19.88
N ALA A 28 2.76 -26.35 20.34
CA ALA A 28 3.46 -26.27 21.62
C ALA A 28 3.98 -24.83 21.83
N ALA A 29 3.45 -24.14 22.85
CA ALA A 29 3.90 -22.82 23.22
C ALA A 29 5.38 -22.92 23.60
N GLY A 30 6.26 -22.19 22.89
CA GLY A 30 7.66 -22.07 23.28
C GLY A 30 7.79 -21.46 24.69
N LYS A 31 9.00 -21.35 25.25
CA LYS A 31 9.19 -20.71 26.56
C LYS A 31 8.69 -19.26 26.59
N VAL A 32 8.67 -18.60 25.44
CA VAL A 32 8.17 -17.24 25.21
C VAL A 32 7.49 -17.19 23.83
N TRP A 33 6.32 -16.56 23.73
CA TRP A 33 5.59 -16.45 22.46
C TRP A 33 4.83 -15.11 22.33
N MET A 34 4.54 -14.74 21.09
CA MET A 34 3.68 -13.60 20.78
C MET A 34 2.22 -14.05 20.89
N ALA A 35 1.50 -13.53 21.88
CA ALA A 35 0.09 -13.87 22.12
C ALA A 35 -0.88 -13.00 21.33
N GLY A 36 -0.46 -11.79 20.94
CA GLY A 36 -1.30 -10.87 20.18
C GLY A 36 -0.55 -9.63 19.72
N PHE A 37 -1.14 -8.88 18.81
CA PHE A 37 -0.64 -7.58 18.38
C PHE A 37 -1.76 -6.73 17.78
N ASN A 38 -1.54 -5.42 17.71
CA ASN A 38 -2.39 -4.50 16.95
C ASN A 38 -1.53 -3.48 16.19
N ASP A 39 -2.04 -2.29 15.89
CA ASP A 39 -1.26 -1.25 15.21
C ASP A 39 -0.12 -0.69 16.08
N ASN A 40 -0.32 -0.62 17.40
CA ASN A 40 0.53 0.15 18.31
C ASN A 40 1.08 -0.66 19.49
N SER A 41 0.76 -1.95 19.59
CA SER A 41 1.23 -2.79 20.69
C SER A 41 1.38 -4.25 20.31
N ILE A 42 2.17 -4.95 21.15
CA ILE A 42 2.48 -6.36 21.05
C ILE A 42 2.26 -6.98 22.42
N THR A 43 1.56 -8.11 22.46
CA THR A 43 1.36 -8.90 23.66
C THR A 43 2.28 -10.12 23.63
N ILE A 44 3.13 -10.23 24.64
CA ILE A 44 4.06 -11.35 24.82
C ILE A 44 3.62 -12.14 26.05
N GLN A 45 3.67 -13.46 25.95
CA GLN A 45 3.40 -14.40 27.02
C GLN A 45 4.57 -15.37 27.19
N TRP A 46 4.71 -15.93 28.39
CA TRP A 46 5.76 -16.90 28.71
C TRP A 46 5.32 -17.88 29.79
N THR A 47 6.03 -18.99 29.87
CA THR A 47 5.91 -19.93 30.99
C THR A 47 6.65 -19.37 32.21
N PRO A 48 6.06 -19.38 33.41
CA PRO A 48 6.77 -19.06 34.66
C PRO A 48 8.09 -19.81 34.77
N GLN A 49 9.08 -19.15 35.37
CA GLN A 49 10.41 -19.70 35.61
C GLN A 49 10.51 -20.15 37.06
N SER A 50 11.14 -21.30 37.27
CA SER A 50 11.49 -21.81 38.58
C SER A 50 12.89 -22.42 38.53
N LEU A 51 13.66 -22.21 39.58
CA LEU A 51 15.03 -22.71 39.68
C LEU A 51 15.31 -23.08 41.14
N ASN A 52 15.75 -24.32 41.37
CA ASN A 52 16.01 -24.82 42.72
C ASN A 52 17.08 -23.98 43.42
N GLY A 53 16.80 -23.56 44.66
CA GLY A 53 17.69 -22.72 45.46
C GLY A 53 17.61 -21.22 45.17
N TYR A 54 16.68 -20.79 44.30
CA TYR A 54 16.48 -19.38 43.95
C TYR A 54 15.00 -18.97 44.01
N ARG A 55 14.75 -17.73 44.40
CA ARG A 55 13.45 -17.07 44.27
C ARG A 55 13.46 -16.21 43.00
N VAL A 56 12.49 -16.36 42.12
CA VAL A 56 12.29 -15.40 41.01
C VAL A 56 11.65 -14.14 41.57
N ASP A 57 12.29 -13.00 41.36
CA ASP A 57 11.84 -11.70 41.87
C ASP A 57 10.98 -10.94 40.84
N GLY A 58 11.19 -11.20 39.54
CA GLY A 58 10.45 -10.53 38.49
C GLY A 58 10.96 -10.81 37.08
N TYR A 59 10.28 -10.24 36.10
CA TYR A 59 10.58 -10.38 34.68
C TYR A 59 10.90 -9.03 34.05
N TYR A 60 11.63 -9.07 32.94
CA TYR A 60 11.89 -7.90 32.11
C TYR A 60 11.94 -8.25 30.63
N LEU A 61 11.57 -7.29 29.79
CA LEU A 61 11.70 -7.38 28.35
C LEU A 61 12.74 -6.39 27.86
N GLU A 62 13.59 -6.81 26.94
CA GLU A 62 14.61 -5.95 26.31
C GLU A 62 14.67 -6.13 24.79
N LYS A 63 15.09 -5.07 24.10
CA LYS A 63 15.41 -5.13 22.66
C LYS A 63 16.75 -5.83 22.45
N ILE A 64 16.78 -6.81 21.54
CA ILE A 64 18.04 -7.46 21.17
C ILE A 64 18.91 -6.49 20.37
N GLY A 65 20.19 -6.41 20.73
CA GLY A 65 21.19 -5.53 20.09
C GLY A 65 21.48 -4.26 20.87
N THR A 66 20.45 -3.62 21.45
CA THR A 66 20.64 -2.42 22.30
C THR A 66 20.57 -2.72 23.80
N GLN A 67 20.00 -3.88 24.19
CA GLN A 67 19.71 -4.23 25.59
C GLN A 67 18.85 -3.17 26.31
N GLU A 68 18.13 -2.35 25.53
CA GLU A 68 17.19 -1.37 26.06
C GLU A 68 16.03 -2.12 26.72
N MET A 69 15.88 -1.97 28.03
CA MET A 69 14.73 -2.50 28.75
C MET A 69 13.47 -1.72 28.39
N ILE A 70 12.47 -2.43 27.90
CA ILE A 70 11.19 -1.87 27.46
C ILE A 70 10.06 -2.16 28.45
N TRP A 71 10.27 -3.08 29.40
CA TRP A 71 9.30 -3.39 30.44
C TRP A 71 9.95 -4.18 31.60
N GLN A 72 9.40 -4.03 32.80
CA GLN A 72 9.71 -4.83 34.01
C GLN A 72 8.42 -5.10 34.79
N GLY A 73 8.35 -6.24 35.49
CA GLY A 73 7.20 -6.58 36.33
C GLY A 73 7.50 -7.68 37.35
N SER A 74 6.49 -8.02 38.15
CA SER A 74 6.60 -9.01 39.24
C SER A 74 6.74 -10.44 38.72
N ALA A 75 7.14 -11.35 39.62
CA ALA A 75 7.26 -12.77 39.34
C ALA A 75 5.91 -13.46 38.99
N ASP A 76 4.78 -12.87 39.41
CA ASP A 76 3.44 -13.39 39.09
C ASP A 76 3.00 -13.03 37.67
N THR A 77 3.74 -12.14 36.99
CA THR A 77 3.39 -11.71 35.64
C THR A 77 3.89 -12.73 34.62
N THR A 78 2.98 -13.27 33.80
CA THR A 78 3.29 -14.21 32.70
C THR A 78 2.90 -13.67 31.33
N GLN A 79 2.39 -12.44 31.30
CA GLN A 79 1.93 -11.75 30.10
C GLN A 79 2.09 -10.25 30.25
N VAL A 80 2.53 -9.59 29.17
CA VAL A 80 2.53 -8.13 29.09
C VAL A 80 2.20 -7.65 27.68
N THR A 81 1.57 -6.48 27.60
CA THR A 81 1.44 -5.73 26.35
C THR A 81 2.37 -4.52 26.36
N VAL A 82 3.31 -4.48 25.42
CA VAL A 82 4.27 -3.38 25.24
C VAL A 82 3.90 -2.52 24.04
N GLN A 83 4.19 -1.23 24.11
CA GLN A 83 3.99 -0.30 23.00
C GLN A 83 5.05 -0.54 21.91
N ALA A 84 4.62 -0.54 20.66
CA ALA A 84 5.49 -0.65 19.50
C ALA A 84 4.83 0.07 18.33
N THR A 85 5.62 0.79 17.51
CA THR A 85 5.06 1.51 16.38
C THR A 85 4.49 0.57 15.33
N LYS A 86 3.48 1.03 14.60
CA LYS A 86 2.95 0.30 13.44
C LYS A 86 4.05 -0.01 12.44
N GLY A 87 4.06 -1.25 11.97
CA GLY A 87 5.06 -1.76 11.06
C GLY A 87 6.35 -2.27 11.71
N TYR A 88 6.41 -2.34 13.04
CA TYR A 88 7.52 -2.96 13.76
C TYR A 88 7.55 -4.48 13.55
N SER A 89 8.75 -5.04 13.41
CA SER A 89 9.03 -6.46 13.50
C SER A 89 10.42 -6.67 14.07
N GLY A 90 10.67 -7.73 14.83
CA GLY A 90 11.99 -7.92 15.44
C GLY A 90 11.98 -8.91 16.59
N TYR A 91 13.15 -9.16 17.16
CA TYR A 91 13.27 -10.00 18.35
C TYR A 91 13.20 -9.18 19.64
N ILE A 92 12.41 -9.68 20.59
CA ILE A 92 12.40 -9.20 21.97
C ILE A 92 12.89 -10.34 22.85
N ARG A 93 13.80 -10.05 23.79
CA ARG A 93 14.28 -11.03 24.77
C ARG A 93 13.48 -10.89 26.06
N LEU A 94 13.07 -12.03 26.60
CA LEU A 94 12.60 -12.14 27.98
C LEU A 94 13.78 -12.48 28.88
N GLY A 95 13.96 -11.70 29.93
CA GLY A 95 14.81 -12.03 31.05
C GLY A 95 14.03 -12.03 32.36
N TYR A 96 14.68 -12.50 33.41
CA TYR A 96 14.13 -12.55 34.75
C TYR A 96 15.22 -12.29 35.79
N ARG A 97 14.79 -11.75 36.92
CA ARG A 97 15.62 -11.48 38.08
C ARG A 97 15.37 -12.57 39.11
N LEU A 98 16.44 -13.08 39.71
CA LEU A 98 16.39 -14.15 40.69
C LEU A 98 17.34 -13.90 41.85
N THR A 99 16.94 -14.25 43.06
CA THR A 99 17.72 -14.11 44.30
C THR A 99 18.05 -15.48 44.88
N SER A 100 19.33 -15.72 45.16
CA SER A 100 19.82 -16.95 45.80
C SER A 100 19.28 -17.04 47.22
N LEU A 101 18.62 -18.14 47.56
CA LEU A 101 18.12 -18.37 48.91
C LEU A 101 19.24 -18.62 49.92
N ALA A 102 20.39 -19.12 49.46
CA ALA A 102 21.55 -19.39 50.32
C ALA A 102 22.39 -18.14 50.63
N THR A 103 22.51 -17.22 49.67
CA THR A 103 23.44 -16.08 49.78
C THR A 103 22.77 -14.71 49.76
N GLY A 104 21.48 -14.62 49.44
CA GLY A 104 20.75 -13.36 49.27
C GLY A 104 21.17 -12.55 48.04
N LYS A 105 22.09 -13.05 47.20
CA LYS A 105 22.57 -12.35 46.00
C LYS A 105 21.56 -12.42 44.86
N THR A 106 21.41 -11.32 44.13
CA THR A 106 20.49 -11.17 43.00
C THR A 106 21.22 -11.24 41.65
N TYR A 107 20.60 -11.90 40.69
CA TYR A 107 21.12 -12.12 39.33
C TYR A 107 20.05 -11.79 38.29
N ASN A 108 20.48 -11.39 37.10
CA ASN A 108 19.62 -11.30 35.91
C ASN A 108 19.98 -12.44 34.96
N TRP A 109 18.98 -13.13 34.44
CA TRP A 109 19.18 -14.23 33.51
C TRP A 109 18.19 -14.15 32.33
N SER A 110 18.59 -14.68 31.18
CA SER A 110 17.75 -14.72 29.98
C SER A 110 16.91 -16.00 29.95
N VAL A 111 15.62 -15.89 29.63
CA VAL A 111 14.76 -17.05 29.37
C VAL A 111 14.92 -17.51 27.93
N ASP A 112 14.49 -16.66 26.99
CA ASP A 112 14.49 -16.90 25.55
C ASP A 112 14.21 -15.59 24.80
N SER A 113 14.17 -15.64 23.48
CA SER A 113 13.74 -14.55 22.61
C SER A 113 12.58 -14.96 21.71
N VAL A 114 11.73 -14.00 21.38
CA VAL A 114 10.60 -14.19 20.48
C VAL A 114 10.62 -13.16 19.36
N TYR A 115 10.40 -13.62 18.13
CA TYR A 115 10.16 -12.75 16.99
C TYR A 115 8.71 -12.26 17.03
N VAL A 116 8.55 -10.95 17.10
CA VAL A 116 7.26 -10.28 17.21
C VAL A 116 7.03 -9.30 16.07
N ASN A 117 5.79 -8.88 15.89
CA ASN A 117 5.43 -7.85 14.93
C ASN A 117 4.17 -7.09 15.38
N THR A 118 4.06 -5.82 14.99
CA THR A 118 2.76 -5.13 14.94
C THR A 118 2.09 -5.36 13.58
N THR A 119 0.94 -4.72 13.36
CA THR A 119 0.31 -4.69 12.04
C THR A 119 1.28 -4.10 11.00
N PRO A 120 1.44 -4.71 9.81
CA PRO A 120 2.28 -4.13 8.77
C PRO A 120 1.93 -2.68 8.43
N ALA A 121 2.97 -1.90 8.13
CA ALA A 121 2.81 -0.49 7.78
C ALA A 121 1.82 -0.30 6.62
N ASP A 122 1.14 0.84 6.58
CA ASP A 122 0.27 1.17 5.45
C ASP A 122 1.10 1.56 4.23
N VAL A 123 0.63 1.17 3.04
CA VAL A 123 1.29 1.53 1.79
C VAL A 123 0.98 2.98 1.43
N ALA A 124 1.99 3.85 1.51
CA ALA A 124 1.88 5.24 1.07
C ALA A 124 1.64 5.34 -0.45
N LYS A 125 0.90 6.37 -0.89
CA LYS A 125 0.53 6.59 -2.31
C LYS A 125 1.74 6.58 -3.27
N ASN A 126 2.88 7.10 -2.83
CA ASN A 126 4.09 7.21 -3.65
C ASN A 126 4.97 5.94 -3.59
N ASN A 127 4.66 4.99 -2.71
CA ASN A 127 5.40 3.74 -2.56
C ASN A 127 4.93 2.64 -3.50
N PHE A 128 3.92 2.88 -4.33
CA PHE A 128 3.55 1.94 -5.37
C PHE A 128 2.95 2.68 -6.56
N GLY A 129 3.13 2.16 -7.76
CA GLY A 129 2.62 2.80 -8.96
C GLY A 129 3.01 2.07 -10.23
N ILE A 130 2.60 2.65 -11.35
CA ILE A 130 3.02 2.19 -12.67
C ILE A 130 4.40 2.79 -12.99
N THR A 131 5.36 1.92 -13.32
CA THR A 131 6.72 2.33 -13.70
C THR A 131 6.91 2.37 -15.21
N ALA A 132 6.13 1.60 -15.97
CA ALA A 132 6.18 1.59 -17.42
C ALA A 132 4.82 1.21 -18.02
N ALA A 133 4.50 1.80 -19.18
CA ALA A 133 3.26 1.54 -19.88
C ALA A 133 3.51 1.54 -21.39
N TYR A 134 3.36 0.37 -22.02
CA TYR A 134 3.65 0.15 -23.43
C TYR A 134 2.36 -0.08 -24.22
N ALA A 135 1.91 0.95 -24.95
CA ALA A 135 0.65 0.91 -25.69
C ALA A 135 0.67 -0.02 -26.91
N ASN A 136 1.84 -0.23 -27.52
CA ASN A 136 2.06 -1.09 -28.69
C ASN A 136 1.89 -2.57 -28.33
N ILE A 137 2.58 -3.03 -27.28
CA ILE A 137 2.52 -4.42 -26.79
C ILE A 137 1.45 -4.63 -25.72
N LYS A 138 0.64 -3.60 -25.43
CA LYS A 138 -0.48 -3.66 -24.49
C LYS A 138 -0.07 -4.16 -23.10
N LYS A 139 1.03 -3.61 -22.56
CA LYS A 139 1.62 -4.06 -21.29
C LYS A 139 1.78 -2.90 -20.32
N VAL A 140 1.55 -3.14 -19.04
CA VAL A 140 1.83 -2.20 -17.96
C VAL A 140 2.67 -2.89 -16.90
N ALA A 141 3.61 -2.15 -16.32
CA ALA A 141 4.48 -2.63 -15.25
C ALA A 141 4.30 -1.80 -13.99
N PHE A 142 4.33 -2.47 -12.85
CA PHE A 142 4.12 -1.92 -11.52
C PHE A 142 5.38 -2.08 -10.68
N LYS A 143 5.55 -1.14 -9.76
CA LYS A 143 6.54 -1.21 -8.69
C LYS A 143 5.82 -1.04 -7.36
N VAL A 144 6.23 -1.79 -6.35
CA VAL A 144 5.87 -1.59 -4.94
C VAL A 144 7.16 -1.51 -4.13
N ASN A 145 7.46 -0.33 -3.59
CA ASN A 145 8.56 -0.09 -2.68
C ASN A 145 8.18 -0.68 -1.32
N LYS A 146 8.91 -1.72 -0.92
CA LYS A 146 8.75 -2.42 0.36
C LYS A 146 9.59 -1.70 1.44
N PRO A 147 9.04 -1.44 2.63
CA PRO A 147 9.86 -0.98 3.75
C PRO A 147 10.85 -2.08 4.17
N GLU A 148 11.93 -1.68 4.83
CA GLU A 148 12.99 -2.60 5.25
C GLU A 148 12.45 -3.76 6.10
N MET A 149 11.64 -3.42 7.11
CA MET A 149 11.07 -4.37 8.07
C MET A 149 10.05 -5.36 7.47
N ALA A 150 9.52 -5.10 6.28
CA ALA A 150 8.55 -5.99 5.62
C ALA A 150 9.19 -7.21 4.99
N THR A 151 8.52 -8.35 5.12
CA THR A 151 8.94 -9.59 4.45
C THR A 151 8.62 -9.50 2.97
N GLY A 152 7.48 -8.94 2.61
CA GLY A 152 7.11 -8.76 1.22
C GLY A 152 5.92 -7.86 0.99
N VAL A 153 5.42 -7.90 -0.24
CA VAL A 153 4.32 -7.09 -0.75
C VAL A 153 3.33 -7.95 -1.50
N GLN A 154 2.08 -7.49 -1.56
CA GLN A 154 1.04 -8.05 -2.39
C GLN A 154 0.42 -6.95 -3.26
N LEU A 155 0.18 -7.25 -4.54
CA LEU A 155 -0.44 -6.36 -5.53
C LEU A 155 -1.68 -7.03 -6.12
N GLU A 156 -2.78 -6.29 -6.20
CA GLU A 156 -3.98 -6.70 -6.93
C GLU A 156 -4.37 -5.66 -7.98
N VAL A 157 -4.82 -6.14 -9.14
CA VAL A 157 -5.39 -5.30 -10.21
C VAL A 157 -6.77 -5.83 -10.58
N TYR A 158 -7.72 -4.92 -10.71
CA TYR A 158 -9.09 -5.19 -11.13
C TYR A 158 -9.42 -4.39 -12.38
N ASN A 159 -10.16 -4.99 -13.30
CA ASN A 159 -10.70 -4.27 -14.44
C ASN A 159 -12.00 -3.50 -14.08
N ALA A 160 -12.51 -2.73 -15.04
CA ALA A 160 -13.75 -1.95 -14.87
C ALA A 160 -15.01 -2.78 -14.58
N LYS A 161 -14.97 -4.11 -14.82
CA LYS A 161 -16.04 -5.06 -14.47
C LYS A 161 -15.86 -5.61 -13.04
N ASN A 162 -14.95 -5.05 -12.25
CA ASN A 162 -14.54 -5.54 -10.92
C ASN A 162 -14.01 -6.98 -10.91
N LYS A 163 -13.61 -7.55 -12.06
CA LYS A 163 -12.90 -8.84 -12.10
C LYS A 163 -11.44 -8.61 -11.72
N ARG A 164 -10.92 -9.40 -10.78
CA ARG A 164 -9.48 -9.45 -10.46
C ARG A 164 -8.73 -10.07 -11.64
N VAL A 165 -7.78 -9.33 -12.19
CA VAL A 165 -6.99 -9.69 -13.38
C VAL A 165 -5.51 -9.86 -13.10
N LEU A 166 -5.05 -9.41 -11.92
CA LEU A 166 -3.72 -9.71 -11.37
C LEU A 166 -3.84 -9.87 -9.86
N SER A 167 -3.14 -10.86 -9.31
CA SER A 167 -2.94 -11.05 -7.88
C SER A 167 -1.55 -11.62 -7.69
N LYS A 168 -0.63 -10.85 -7.12
CA LYS A 168 0.77 -11.26 -6.96
C LYS A 168 1.26 -10.98 -5.55
N THR A 169 1.88 -11.97 -4.94
CA THR A 169 2.64 -11.84 -3.69
C THR A 169 4.12 -12.05 -4.00
N SER A 170 5.00 -11.25 -3.42
CA SER A 170 6.44 -11.38 -3.60
C SER A 170 7.20 -10.75 -2.45
N THR A 171 8.42 -11.22 -2.17
CA THR A 171 9.34 -10.59 -1.20
C THR A 171 9.88 -9.25 -1.71
N SER A 172 9.87 -9.04 -3.03
CA SER A 172 10.19 -7.75 -3.66
C SER A 172 9.39 -7.56 -4.96
N MET A 173 9.08 -6.31 -5.32
CA MET A 173 8.31 -6.02 -6.53
C MET A 173 8.83 -4.77 -7.23
N GLY A 174 9.98 -4.92 -7.91
CA GLY A 174 10.59 -3.86 -8.71
C GLY A 174 9.91 -3.64 -10.06
N TYR A 175 9.38 -4.71 -10.67
CA TYR A 175 8.84 -4.71 -12.03
C TYR A 175 7.86 -5.86 -12.26
N GLU A 176 6.67 -5.80 -11.65
CA GLU A 176 5.61 -6.79 -11.92
C GLU A 176 4.76 -6.32 -13.10
N SER A 177 4.45 -7.19 -14.06
CA SER A 177 3.83 -6.74 -15.32
C SER A 177 2.61 -7.56 -15.71
N MET A 178 1.68 -6.92 -16.42
CA MET A 178 0.49 -7.59 -16.96
C MET A 178 0.13 -7.10 -18.35
N ASN A 179 -0.53 -7.96 -19.10
CA ASN A 179 -1.21 -7.59 -20.33
C ASN A 179 -2.49 -6.80 -20.00
N VAL A 180 -2.79 -5.79 -20.81
CA VAL A 180 -3.97 -4.95 -20.65
C VAL A 180 -4.78 -4.88 -21.93
N SER A 181 -6.10 -4.91 -21.83
CA SER A 181 -6.97 -4.56 -22.95
C SER A 181 -6.92 -3.04 -23.21
N LYS A 182 -6.81 -2.64 -24.48
CA LYS A 182 -6.99 -1.24 -24.88
C LYS A 182 -8.41 -0.78 -24.54
N ASP A 183 -8.55 0.51 -24.24
CA ASP A 183 -9.84 1.14 -23.92
C ASP A 183 -10.57 0.51 -22.72
N MET A 184 -9.82 -0.12 -21.80
CA MET A 184 -10.34 -0.66 -20.54
C MET A 184 -9.75 0.14 -19.37
N ALA A 185 -10.60 0.49 -18.41
CA ALA A 185 -10.16 1.05 -17.13
C ALA A 185 -9.81 -0.04 -16.12
N TYR A 186 -8.84 0.27 -15.27
CA TYR A 186 -8.35 -0.59 -14.21
C TYR A 186 -8.20 0.19 -12.90
N LYS A 187 -8.32 -0.52 -11.79
CA LYS A 187 -7.94 -0.06 -10.46
C LYS A 187 -6.96 -1.05 -9.84
N TYR A 188 -5.99 -0.57 -9.08
CA TYR A 188 -4.97 -1.41 -8.47
C TYR A 188 -4.61 -0.91 -7.07
N ARG A 189 -4.16 -1.83 -6.21
CA ARG A 189 -3.80 -1.55 -4.82
C ARG A 189 -2.73 -2.53 -4.36
N ALA A 190 -1.95 -2.11 -3.37
CA ALA A 190 -0.94 -2.94 -2.74
C ALA A 190 -1.10 -3.00 -1.21
N ARG A 191 -0.51 -4.02 -0.58
CA ARG A 191 -0.31 -4.13 0.88
C ARG A 191 1.04 -4.75 1.20
N TYR A 192 1.57 -4.47 2.37
CA TYR A 192 2.75 -5.15 2.92
C TYR A 192 2.34 -6.38 3.73
N TYR A 193 3.28 -7.32 3.92
CA TYR A 193 3.11 -8.45 4.84
C TYR A 193 4.41 -8.75 5.60
N TYR A 194 4.25 -9.36 6.77
CA TYR A 194 5.33 -9.97 7.54
C TYR A 194 5.13 -11.48 7.59
N THR A 195 6.21 -12.24 7.50
CA THR A 195 6.25 -13.64 7.94
C THR A 195 6.94 -13.66 9.29
N ASN A 196 6.19 -14.01 10.33
CA ASN A 196 6.73 -14.10 11.67
C ASN A 196 7.57 -15.38 11.79
N ARG A 197 8.83 -15.21 12.22
CA ARG A 197 9.82 -16.29 12.25
C ARG A 197 9.63 -17.27 13.41
N SER A 198 8.96 -16.85 14.48
CA SER A 198 8.73 -17.70 15.65
C SER A 198 7.55 -18.65 15.47
N ASN A 199 6.56 -18.29 14.64
CA ASN A 199 5.36 -19.12 14.44
C ASN A 199 5.09 -19.49 12.96
N ASN A 200 5.95 -19.05 12.04
CA ASN A 200 5.84 -19.25 10.59
C ASN A 200 4.52 -18.77 9.97
N GLN A 201 3.79 -17.87 10.63
CA GLN A 201 2.56 -17.28 10.10
C GLN A 201 2.83 -16.02 9.31
N THR A 202 1.99 -15.76 8.31
CA THR A 202 2.03 -14.53 7.51
C THR A 202 0.91 -13.59 7.91
N TYR A 203 1.28 -12.38 8.34
CA TYR A 203 0.36 -11.32 8.73
C TYR A 203 0.32 -10.25 7.64
N TYR A 204 -0.88 -9.98 7.13
CA TYR A 204 -1.10 -9.00 6.08
C TYR A 204 -1.54 -7.66 6.64
N GLY A 205 -0.96 -6.57 6.11
CA GLY A 205 -1.38 -5.22 6.43
C GLY A 205 -2.70 -4.84 5.75
N ARG A 206 -3.13 -3.61 6.01
CA ARG A 206 -4.26 -3.01 5.33
C ARG A 206 -3.93 -2.80 3.86
N TRP A 207 -4.94 -2.94 3.02
CA TRP A 207 -4.86 -2.53 1.62
C TRP A 207 -4.72 -1.01 1.51
N SER A 208 -3.83 -0.55 0.63
CA SER A 208 -3.86 0.85 0.18
C SER A 208 -5.18 1.21 -0.48
N ASN A 209 -5.44 2.51 -0.52
CA ASN A 209 -6.41 3.09 -1.45
C ASN A 209 -6.09 2.68 -2.88
N TYR A 210 -7.14 2.49 -3.68
CA TYR A 210 -6.97 2.20 -5.10
C TYR A 210 -6.32 3.36 -5.84
N ARG A 211 -5.42 3.01 -6.76
CA ARG A 211 -4.95 3.84 -7.88
C ARG A 211 -5.59 3.36 -9.17
N TYR A 212 -5.53 4.18 -10.22
CA TYR A 212 -6.38 4.00 -11.39
C TYR A 212 -5.62 4.24 -12.68
N PHE A 213 -5.92 3.47 -13.71
CA PHE A 213 -5.35 3.74 -15.04
C PHE A 213 -6.25 3.24 -16.17
N ALA A 214 -6.01 3.77 -17.37
CA ALA A 214 -6.55 3.24 -18.62
C ALA A 214 -5.59 3.52 -19.76
N MET A 215 -5.53 2.63 -20.75
CA MET A 215 -4.75 2.81 -21.98
C MET A 215 -5.69 3.01 -23.17
N PRO A 216 -6.05 4.27 -23.49
CA PRO A 216 -6.94 4.55 -24.61
C PRO A 216 -6.26 4.30 -25.95
N SER A 217 -7.04 3.81 -26.91
CA SER A 217 -6.69 3.77 -28.31
C SER A 217 -6.83 5.18 -28.90
N ILE A 218 -5.77 5.65 -29.54
CA ILE A 218 -5.77 6.87 -30.33
C ILE A 218 -5.46 6.47 -31.77
N SER A 219 -6.30 6.88 -32.71
CA SER A 219 -5.89 6.92 -34.11
C SER A 219 -5.79 8.36 -34.58
N GLY A 220 -4.63 8.69 -35.15
CA GLY A 220 -4.38 9.93 -35.86
C GLY A 220 -4.08 9.60 -37.31
N LYS A 221 -5.00 9.92 -38.22
CA LYS A 221 -4.70 9.90 -39.65
C LYS A 221 -4.37 11.34 -40.03
N THR A 222 -3.15 11.57 -40.53
CA THR A 222 -2.84 12.80 -41.26
C THR A 222 -3.85 12.91 -42.40
N THR A 223 -4.45 14.08 -42.61
CA THR A 223 -5.34 14.28 -43.76
C THR A 223 -4.78 15.41 -44.60
N ASN A 224 -4.45 15.09 -45.84
CA ASN A 224 -3.92 16.01 -46.82
C ASN A 224 -4.85 17.21 -47.10
N LYS A 225 -4.20 18.29 -47.55
CA LYS A 225 -4.69 19.54 -48.16
C LYS A 225 -5.57 20.51 -47.33
N LYS A 226 -6.26 20.15 -46.24
CA LYS A 226 -7.00 21.13 -45.39
C LYS A 226 -6.93 20.90 -43.86
N LYS A 227 -5.89 21.50 -43.24
CA LYS A 227 -5.85 22.16 -41.90
C LYS A 227 -6.06 21.32 -40.61
N GLY A 228 -5.16 20.39 -40.25
CA GLY A 228 -4.99 19.97 -38.84
C GLY A 228 -4.68 18.48 -38.59
N ILE A 229 -4.63 18.10 -37.31
CA ILE A 229 -4.45 16.71 -36.86
C ILE A 229 -5.83 16.13 -36.52
N LYS A 230 -6.28 15.10 -37.26
CA LYS A 230 -7.51 14.38 -36.92
C LYS A 230 -7.24 13.42 -35.76
N VAL A 231 -7.99 13.55 -34.68
CA VAL A 231 -7.92 12.66 -33.51
C VAL A 231 -9.20 11.86 -33.43
N VAL A 232 -9.09 10.54 -33.34
CA VAL A 232 -10.20 9.62 -33.10
C VAL A 232 -9.95 8.84 -31.82
N LEU A 233 -10.91 8.92 -30.90
CA LEU A 233 -10.92 8.21 -29.62
C LEU A 233 -12.06 7.21 -29.61
N LYS A 234 -11.79 5.97 -29.19
CA LYS A 234 -12.83 4.97 -28.97
C LYS A 234 -13.46 5.15 -27.59
N LYS A 235 -14.73 4.77 -27.45
CA LYS A 235 -15.36 4.62 -26.13
C LYS A 235 -14.69 3.45 -25.41
N GLY A 236 -14.20 3.71 -24.21
CA GLY A 236 -13.66 2.66 -23.35
C GLY A 236 -14.60 2.21 -22.23
N THR A 237 -14.43 0.96 -21.80
CA THR A 237 -15.13 0.40 -20.65
C THR A 237 -14.58 1.04 -19.38
N GLY A 238 -15.47 1.66 -18.59
CA GLY A 238 -15.08 2.38 -17.38
C GLY A 238 -14.37 3.71 -17.63
N ILE A 239 -14.34 4.24 -18.86
CA ILE A 239 -13.79 5.57 -19.15
C ILE A 239 -14.91 6.60 -19.31
N LYS A 240 -14.79 7.74 -18.63
CA LYS A 240 -15.81 8.81 -18.65
C LYS A 240 -15.37 10.08 -19.33
N GLN A 241 -14.07 10.32 -19.41
CA GLN A 241 -13.58 11.54 -20.03
C GLN A 241 -12.19 11.30 -20.61
N TYR A 242 -11.90 11.99 -21.71
CA TYR A 242 -10.56 12.18 -22.21
C TYR A 242 -10.18 13.65 -22.14
N THR A 243 -9.00 13.95 -21.61
CA THR A 243 -8.34 15.24 -21.81
C THR A 243 -7.31 15.03 -22.92
N VAL A 244 -7.48 15.77 -24.01
CA VAL A 244 -6.59 15.74 -25.16
C VAL A 244 -5.74 17.00 -25.17
N SER A 245 -4.43 16.80 -25.25
CA SER A 245 -3.43 17.85 -25.26
C SER A 245 -2.46 17.65 -26.42
N VAL A 246 -1.79 18.70 -26.86
CA VAL A 246 -0.81 18.66 -27.97
C VAL A 246 0.49 19.36 -27.59
N SER A 247 1.61 18.84 -28.07
CA SER A 247 2.95 19.44 -27.93
C SER A 247 3.79 19.24 -29.18
N LYS A 248 4.89 20.01 -29.31
CA LYS A 248 5.98 19.70 -30.25
C LYS A 248 7.05 18.78 -29.64
N ASN A 249 7.06 18.62 -28.32
CA ASN A 249 7.96 17.73 -27.59
C ASN A 249 7.17 16.48 -27.14
N SER A 250 7.75 15.30 -27.29
CA SER A 250 7.07 14.03 -26.96
C SER A 250 6.88 13.79 -25.46
N LYS A 251 7.67 14.45 -24.61
CA LYS A 251 7.71 14.21 -23.16
C LYS A 251 7.13 15.36 -22.33
N SER A 252 7.03 16.57 -22.88
CA SER A 252 6.65 17.76 -22.11
C SER A 252 5.94 18.83 -22.96
N GLY A 253 5.48 19.91 -22.31
CA GLY A 253 4.90 21.08 -22.98
C GLY A 253 3.50 20.86 -23.57
N PHE A 254 2.79 19.81 -23.15
CA PHE A 254 1.45 19.50 -23.61
C PHE A 254 0.44 20.57 -23.21
N LYS A 255 -0.17 21.21 -24.21
CA LYS A 255 -1.23 22.21 -24.03
C LYS A 255 -2.58 21.56 -24.27
N LYS A 256 -3.49 21.70 -23.31
CA LYS A 256 -4.85 21.17 -23.40
C LYS A 256 -5.56 21.77 -24.62
N VAL A 257 -6.15 20.91 -25.44
CA VAL A 257 -6.93 21.29 -26.62
C VAL A 257 -8.41 21.04 -26.41
N LYS A 258 -8.75 19.87 -25.85
CA LYS A 258 -10.15 19.48 -25.72
C LYS A 258 -10.37 18.55 -24.55
N THR A 259 -11.53 18.67 -23.93
CA THR A 259 -12.09 17.65 -23.05
C THR A 259 -13.24 16.95 -23.78
N VAL A 260 -13.18 15.63 -23.88
CA VAL A 260 -14.22 14.80 -24.50
C VAL A 260 -14.91 14.02 -23.40
N LYS A 261 -16.17 14.37 -23.10
CA LYS A 261 -17.02 13.58 -22.19
C LYS A 261 -17.51 12.34 -22.95
N VAL A 262 -17.30 11.16 -22.37
CA VAL A 262 -17.70 9.88 -22.95
C VAL A 262 -19.11 9.55 -22.50
N SER A 263 -20.01 9.37 -23.47
CA SER A 263 -21.43 9.06 -23.26
C SER A 263 -21.87 7.87 -24.14
N LYS A 264 -22.84 8.09 -25.04
CA LYS A 264 -23.50 7.05 -25.84
C LYS A 264 -22.68 6.64 -27.07
N LYS A 265 -21.95 7.57 -27.69
CA LYS A 265 -21.22 7.32 -28.95
C LYS A 265 -20.09 6.29 -28.78
N LYS A 266 -19.91 5.42 -29.79
CA LYS A 266 -18.85 4.40 -29.86
C LYS A 266 -17.45 5.01 -30.11
N SER A 267 -17.39 6.15 -30.78
CA SER A 267 -16.15 6.89 -31.05
C SER A 267 -16.38 8.40 -31.09
N TYR A 268 -15.30 9.14 -30.94
CA TYR A 268 -15.28 10.60 -30.89
C TYR A 268 -14.15 11.09 -31.81
N SER A 269 -14.49 11.86 -32.82
CA SER A 269 -13.53 12.41 -33.79
C SER A 269 -13.58 13.92 -33.80
N PHE A 270 -12.42 14.57 -33.91
CA PHE A 270 -12.31 16.02 -34.11
C PHE A 270 -10.94 16.38 -34.69
N GLN A 271 -10.82 17.61 -35.20
CA GLN A 271 -9.55 18.15 -35.69
C GLN A 271 -8.91 19.08 -34.66
N ILE A 272 -7.60 18.95 -34.51
CA ILE A 272 -6.74 19.88 -33.79
C ILE A 272 -6.10 20.81 -34.82
N THR A 273 -6.33 22.12 -34.69
CA THR A 273 -5.82 23.14 -35.63
C THR A 273 -4.84 24.12 -34.99
N LYS A 274 -4.69 24.06 -33.66
CA LYS A 274 -3.82 24.95 -32.87
C LYS A 274 -3.02 24.17 -31.83
N ASN A 275 -1.83 24.67 -31.50
CA ASN A 275 -1.06 24.30 -30.33
C ASN A 275 -1.05 25.51 -29.36
N GLY A 276 -1.89 25.45 -28.31
CA GLY A 276 -2.25 26.62 -27.53
C GLY A 276 -3.01 27.64 -28.38
N LYS A 277 -2.56 28.90 -28.38
CA LYS A 277 -3.19 29.97 -29.17
C LYS A 277 -2.74 30.00 -30.64
N LYS A 278 -1.60 29.37 -30.99
CA LYS A 278 -0.97 29.44 -32.33
C LYS A 278 -1.51 28.35 -33.26
N LYS A 279 -1.77 28.69 -34.54
CA LYS A 279 -2.10 27.71 -35.59
C LYS A 279 -0.95 26.70 -35.75
N LEU A 280 -1.29 25.46 -36.06
CA LEU A 280 -0.27 24.45 -36.39
C LEU A 280 0.48 24.87 -37.66
N LYS A 281 1.81 24.75 -37.61
CA LYS A 281 2.73 24.86 -38.75
C LYS A 281 3.28 23.48 -39.11
N LYS A 282 3.89 23.34 -40.28
CA LYS A 282 4.60 22.12 -40.71
C LYS A 282 5.50 21.56 -39.62
N GLY A 283 5.48 20.24 -39.48
CA GLY A 283 6.32 19.49 -38.54
C GLY A 283 5.57 18.48 -37.68
N THR A 284 6.33 17.78 -36.84
CA THR A 284 5.82 16.74 -35.95
C THR A 284 5.20 17.34 -34.69
N TYR A 285 4.03 16.82 -34.32
CA TYR A 285 3.37 17.08 -33.05
C TYR A 285 3.05 15.77 -32.35
N TYR A 286 2.90 15.85 -31.03
CA TYR A 286 2.55 14.75 -30.17
C TYR A 286 1.21 15.05 -29.52
N VAL A 287 0.26 14.13 -29.66
CA VAL A 287 -1.07 14.22 -29.06
C VAL A 287 -1.11 13.30 -27.85
N GLN A 288 -1.28 13.89 -26.67
CA GLN A 288 -1.46 13.16 -25.41
C GLN A 288 -2.94 13.04 -25.09
N VAL A 289 -3.35 11.84 -24.65
CA VAL A 289 -4.70 11.57 -24.16
C VAL A 289 -4.61 11.03 -22.75
N ALA A 290 -5.06 11.85 -21.79
CA ALA A 290 -5.18 11.49 -20.39
C ALA A 290 -6.64 11.12 -20.07
N PRO A 291 -6.96 9.85 -19.78
CA PRO A 291 -8.31 9.44 -19.43
C PRO A 291 -8.65 9.75 -17.97
N LYS A 292 -9.93 9.99 -17.72
CA LYS A 292 -10.54 9.82 -16.38
C LYS A 292 -11.45 8.61 -16.39
N VAL A 293 -11.28 7.75 -15.40
CA VAL A 293 -11.99 6.46 -15.28
C VAL A 293 -13.05 6.51 -14.19
N LYS A 294 -14.10 5.70 -14.31
CA LYS A 294 -15.19 5.61 -13.33
C LYS A 294 -15.20 4.24 -12.68
N PHE A 295 -15.23 4.24 -11.35
CA PHE A 295 -15.46 3.08 -10.51
C PHE A 295 -16.50 3.44 -9.46
N GLY A 296 -17.58 2.66 -9.38
CA GLY A 296 -18.77 3.07 -8.61
C GLY A 296 -19.31 4.41 -9.11
N ASN A 297 -19.64 5.32 -8.19
CA ASN A 297 -20.18 6.64 -8.52
C ASN A 297 -19.12 7.74 -8.71
N LYS A 298 -17.84 7.42 -8.50
CA LYS A 298 -16.74 8.39 -8.53
C LYS A 298 -15.90 8.28 -9.81
N THR A 299 -15.30 9.39 -10.20
CA THR A 299 -14.40 9.49 -11.35
C THR A 299 -12.98 9.82 -10.87
N TYR A 300 -11.99 9.13 -11.42
CA TYR A 300 -10.60 9.19 -10.98
C TYR A 300 -9.68 9.51 -12.16
N SER A 301 -8.59 10.23 -11.88
CA SER A 301 -7.53 10.46 -12.85
C SER A 301 -6.75 9.17 -13.09
N SER A 302 -6.37 8.93 -14.34
CA SER A 302 -5.48 7.83 -14.71
C SER A 302 -4.02 8.20 -14.42
N ASP A 303 -3.26 7.24 -13.89
CA ASP A 303 -1.81 7.32 -13.74
C ASP A 303 -1.05 7.21 -15.08
N VAL A 304 -1.75 6.74 -16.13
CA VAL A 304 -1.18 6.59 -17.48
C VAL A 304 -1.89 7.54 -18.45
N SER A 305 -1.11 8.06 -19.40
CA SER A 305 -1.62 8.72 -20.60
C SER A 305 -1.02 8.07 -21.85
N THR A 306 -1.74 8.09 -22.96
CA THR A 306 -1.23 7.61 -24.26
C THR A 306 -0.76 8.80 -25.08
N VAL A 307 0.40 8.69 -25.73
CA VAL A 307 0.93 9.70 -26.66
C VAL A 307 1.05 9.11 -28.06
N ALA A 308 0.56 9.83 -29.07
CA ALA A 308 0.70 9.49 -30.47
C ALA A 308 1.36 10.64 -31.25
N SER A 309 2.25 10.34 -32.19
CA SER A 309 2.83 11.33 -33.09
C SER A 309 1.94 11.57 -34.31
N ALA A 310 1.97 12.80 -34.83
CA ALA A 310 1.31 13.18 -36.07
C ALA A 310 2.16 14.24 -36.79
N TYR A 311 2.33 14.08 -38.10
CA TYR A 311 3.03 15.06 -38.93
C TYR A 311 2.05 16.00 -39.62
N VAL A 312 2.31 17.30 -39.53
CA VAL A 312 1.56 18.34 -40.25
C VAL A 312 2.35 18.72 -41.49
N TYR A 313 1.73 18.60 -42.67
CA TYR A 313 2.39 18.84 -43.97
C TYR A 313 2.39 20.30 -44.44
N LYS A 314 1.58 21.17 -43.84
CA LYS A 314 1.36 22.56 -44.28
C LYS A 314 2.04 23.57 -43.38
#